data_AF-A0A8J6V1A1-F1
#
_entry.id   AF-A0A8J6V1A1-F1
#
_cell.length_a   1.000
_cell.length_b   1.000
_cell.length_c   1.000
_cell.angle_alpha   90.00
_cell.angle_beta   90.00
_cell.angle_gamma   90.00
#
_symmetry.space_group_name_H-M   'P 1'
#
loop_
_entity.id
_entity.type
_entity.pdbx_description
1 polymer ?
#
loop_
_entity_poly.entity_id
_entity_poly.type
_entity_poly.pdbx_seq_one_letter_code
_entity_poly.pdbx_strand_id
1 'polypeptide(L)'
;MAWNPGQKLQNGKYTIEKVLGQGGFGITYLVKNKKGNLLVVKTLNSWVQRWCDFAKLQQDFLNEALRLSKFNHPHIVKIDEVVQEAGLWCIVMEYIDGESLASHVWNQGILPETEALRYIQQIGDALTVVHERGLLHRDVKPLNIMLRKGKTEAVLIDFGIAREFTPNLTQTQTEFCSSGFAPIEQYDWRGKRGAYRTHLTSYGA
;
A
#
# COMPACT_ATOMS: atom_id res chain seq x y z
N MET A 1 -8.56 12.04 14.89
CA MET A 1 -9.48 10.94 15.24
C MET A 1 -9.80 10.16 13.96
N ALA A 2 -10.05 8.86 14.06
CA ALA A 2 -10.54 8.09 12.92
C ALA A 2 -11.99 8.48 12.59
N TRP A 3 -12.35 8.48 11.32
CA TRP A 3 -13.73 8.67 10.91
C TRP A 3 -14.58 7.41 11.17
N ASN A 4 -15.86 7.63 11.46
CA ASN A 4 -16.77 6.57 11.90
C ASN A 4 -17.63 6.02 10.75
N PRO A 5 -18.09 4.75 10.83
CA PRO A 5 -19.13 4.23 9.93
C PRO A 5 -20.35 5.16 9.84
N GLY A 6 -20.88 5.32 8.63
CA GLY A 6 -21.99 6.23 8.33
C GLY A 6 -21.57 7.70 8.12
N GLN A 7 -20.33 8.08 8.46
CA GLN A 7 -19.83 9.43 8.20
C GLN A 7 -19.72 9.67 6.69
N LYS A 8 -20.17 10.85 6.26
CA LYS A 8 -20.10 11.32 4.88
C LYS A 8 -18.85 12.17 4.68
N LEU A 9 -18.11 11.91 3.60
CA LEU A 9 -16.94 12.67 3.17
C LEU A 9 -17.25 13.36 1.83
N GLN A 10 -16.49 14.41 1.51
CA GLN A 10 -16.54 15.13 0.23
C GLN A 10 -17.96 15.55 -0.15
N ASN A 11 -18.63 16.29 0.74
CA ASN A 11 -20.03 16.73 0.56
C ASN A 11 -20.99 15.56 0.23
N GLY A 12 -20.77 14.41 0.87
CA GLY A 12 -21.58 13.20 0.71
C GLY A 12 -21.30 12.42 -0.58
N LYS A 13 -20.15 12.63 -1.23
CA LYS A 13 -19.70 11.78 -2.35
C LYS A 13 -19.39 10.36 -1.89
N TYR A 14 -18.86 10.22 -0.68
CA TYR A 14 -18.48 8.95 -0.07
C TYR A 14 -19.11 8.79 1.32
N THR A 15 -19.56 7.59 1.63
CA THR A 15 -20.00 7.20 2.98
C THR A 15 -19.06 6.12 3.50
N ILE A 16 -18.56 6.29 4.73
CA ILE A 16 -17.70 5.28 5.35
C ILE A 16 -18.52 4.07 5.76
N GLU A 17 -18.08 2.89 5.33
CA GLU A 17 -18.67 1.62 5.72
C GLU A 17 -17.95 1.05 6.95
N LYS A 18 -16.61 0.97 6.91
CA LYS A 18 -15.78 0.47 8.01
C LYS A 18 -14.32 0.85 7.83
N VAL A 19 -13.54 0.72 8.91
CA VAL A 19 -12.08 0.70 8.85
C VAL A 19 -11.61 -0.65 8.32
N LEU A 20 -10.74 -0.66 7.31
CA LEU A 20 -10.11 -1.86 6.77
C LEU A 20 -8.78 -2.18 7.47
N GLY A 21 -8.06 -1.14 7.90
CA GLY A 21 -6.81 -1.31 8.61
C GLY A 21 -6.22 0.02 9.05
N GLN A 22 -5.37 -0.04 10.06
CA GLN A 22 -4.59 1.09 10.54
C GLN A 22 -3.14 0.64 10.72
N GLY A 23 -2.25 1.24 9.95
CA GLY A 23 -0.81 0.99 10.03
C GLY A 23 -0.09 2.12 10.79
N GLY A 24 1.24 2.03 10.81
CA GLY A 24 2.10 3.02 11.46
C GLY A 24 1.89 4.45 10.97
N PHE A 25 1.60 4.61 9.67
CA PHE A 25 1.49 5.94 9.04
C PHE A 25 0.08 6.33 8.60
N GLY A 26 -0.74 5.34 8.24
CA GLY A 26 -2.01 5.58 7.57
C GLY A 26 -3.17 4.80 8.20
N ILE A 27 -4.37 5.23 7.84
CA ILE A 27 -5.61 4.53 8.11
C ILE A 27 -6.37 4.38 6.78
N THR A 28 -6.95 3.21 6.61
CA THR A 28 -7.62 2.79 5.37
C THR A 28 -9.08 2.45 5.69
N TYR A 29 -9.99 3.01 4.91
CA TYR A 29 -11.43 2.88 5.05
C TYR A 29 -12.03 2.22 3.82
N LEU A 30 -13.01 1.35 4.04
CA LEU A 30 -13.97 0.97 3.01
C LEU A 30 -15.03 2.06 2.95
N VAL A 31 -15.30 2.55 1.75
CA VAL A 31 -16.34 3.54 1.51
C VAL A 31 -17.27 3.10 0.39
N LYS A 32 -18.48 3.65 0.40
CA LYS A 32 -19.46 3.50 -0.66
C LYS A 32 -19.72 4.85 -1.32
N ASN A 33 -19.67 4.91 -2.65
CA ASN A 33 -20.00 6.13 -3.38
C ASN A 33 -21.51 6.27 -3.61
N LYS A 34 -21.94 7.42 -4.14
CA LYS A 34 -23.37 7.68 -4.46
C LYS A 34 -24.01 6.67 -5.43
N LYS A 35 -23.21 6.00 -6.28
CA LYS A 35 -23.68 4.97 -7.21
C LYS A 35 -23.81 3.59 -6.56
N GLY A 36 -23.36 3.46 -5.31
CA GLY A 36 -23.37 2.21 -4.57
C GLY A 36 -22.11 1.36 -4.75
N ASN A 37 -21.11 1.84 -5.48
CA ASN A 37 -19.85 1.11 -5.67
C ASN A 37 -18.97 1.23 -4.43
N LEU A 38 -18.31 0.14 -4.06
CA LEU A 38 -17.30 0.11 -3.02
C LEU A 38 -15.96 0.66 -3.54
N LEU A 39 -15.32 1.47 -2.72
CA LEU A 39 -14.01 2.06 -2.95
C LEU A 39 -13.23 2.04 -1.64
N VAL A 40 -11.93 2.32 -1.74
CA VAL A 40 -11.05 2.44 -0.58
C VAL A 40 -10.57 3.88 -0.44
N VAL A 41 -10.63 4.42 0.77
CA VAL A 41 -10.04 5.72 1.11
C VAL A 41 -8.90 5.51 2.07
N LYS A 42 -7.70 5.99 1.70
CA LYS A 42 -6.53 5.98 2.57
C LYS A 42 -6.11 7.41 2.92
N THR A 43 -5.80 7.65 4.19
CA THR A 43 -5.28 8.94 4.69
C THR A 43 -4.29 8.72 5.83
N LEU A 44 -3.61 9.79 6.28
CA LEU A 44 -2.64 9.75 7.37
C LEU A 44 -3.36 9.65 8.73
N ASN A 45 -2.90 8.74 9.58
CA ASN A 45 -3.53 8.49 10.87
C ASN A 45 -3.29 9.66 11.86
N SER A 46 -4.03 9.67 12.98
CA SER A 46 -3.92 10.75 13.96
C SER A 46 -2.59 10.81 14.72
N TRP A 47 -1.81 9.74 14.72
CA TRP A 47 -0.50 9.71 15.37
C TRP A 47 0.51 10.54 14.56
N VAL A 48 0.55 10.31 13.26
CA VAL A 48 1.40 11.03 12.31
C VAL A 48 1.03 12.51 12.20
N GLN A 49 -0.25 12.85 12.34
CA GLN A 49 -0.71 14.24 12.34
C GLN A 49 -0.08 15.11 13.45
N ARG A 50 0.47 14.50 14.49
CA ARG A 50 1.11 15.20 15.61
C ARG A 50 2.61 15.47 15.39
N TRP A 51 3.18 14.98 14.29
CA TRP A 51 4.60 15.16 14.02
C TRP A 51 4.91 16.59 13.57
N CYS A 52 6.10 17.09 13.92
CA CYS A 52 6.52 18.45 13.59
C CYS A 52 6.65 18.68 12.07
N ASP A 53 6.91 17.63 11.30
CA ASP A 53 7.06 17.64 9.85
C ASP A 53 5.80 17.19 9.09
N PHE A 54 4.63 17.13 9.76
CA PHE A 54 3.38 16.64 9.19
C PHE A 54 3.02 17.31 7.85
N ALA A 55 3.23 18.62 7.72
CA ALA A 55 2.93 19.34 6.47
C ALA A 55 3.73 18.80 5.28
N LYS A 56 5.03 18.53 5.50
CA LYS A 56 5.91 17.94 4.49
C LYS A 56 5.44 16.53 4.14
N LEU A 57 5.18 15.71 5.17
CA LEU A 57 4.69 14.34 4.96
C LEU A 57 3.36 14.30 4.22
N GLN A 58 2.43 15.23 4.48
CA GLN A 58 1.16 15.32 3.75
C GLN A 58 1.37 15.68 2.27
N GLN A 59 2.33 16.57 1.99
CA GLN A 59 2.70 16.94 0.62
C GLN A 59 3.37 15.77 -0.12
N ASP A 60 4.26 15.04 0.55
CA ASP A 60 4.91 13.86 0.00
C ASP A 60 3.88 12.76 -0.28
N PHE A 61 2.92 12.58 0.64
CA PHE A 61 1.80 11.67 0.47
C PHE A 61 0.97 11.98 -0.78
N LEU A 62 0.66 13.27 -1.00
CA LEU A 62 0.00 13.73 -2.22
C LEU A 62 0.86 13.47 -3.47
N ASN A 63 2.14 13.82 -3.43
CA ASN A 63 3.05 13.70 -4.58
C ASN A 63 3.15 12.26 -5.07
N GLU A 64 3.25 11.29 -4.16
CA GLU A 64 3.31 9.89 -4.54
C GLU A 64 1.97 9.38 -5.06
N ALA A 65 0.85 9.78 -4.44
CA ALA A 65 -0.48 9.46 -4.94
C ALA A 65 -0.68 9.94 -6.39
N LEU A 66 -0.20 11.14 -6.72
CA LEU A 66 -0.25 11.71 -8.07
C LEU A 66 0.70 11.04 -9.06
N ARG A 67 1.79 10.43 -8.59
CA ARG A 67 2.65 9.58 -9.43
C ARG A 67 1.97 8.25 -9.69
N LEU A 68 1.40 7.64 -8.64
CA LEU A 68 0.72 6.35 -8.71
C LEU A 68 -0.57 6.42 -9.55
N SER A 69 -1.28 7.54 -9.55
CA SER A 69 -2.51 7.71 -10.35
C SER A 69 -2.29 7.69 -11.86
N LYS A 70 -1.05 7.82 -12.31
CA LYS A 70 -0.68 7.75 -13.74
C LYS A 70 -0.56 6.32 -14.25
N PHE A 71 -0.55 5.33 -13.35
CA PHE A 71 -0.45 3.93 -13.73
C PHE A 71 -1.84 3.36 -14.04
N ASN A 72 -1.93 2.67 -15.18
CA ASN A 72 -3.09 1.88 -15.55
C ASN A 72 -2.59 0.48 -15.93
N HIS A 73 -2.59 -0.43 -14.95
CA HIS A 73 -2.07 -1.78 -15.09
C HIS A 73 -2.93 -2.75 -14.27
N PRO A 74 -3.29 -3.94 -14.79
CA PRO A 74 -4.22 -4.87 -14.11
C PRO A 74 -3.72 -5.35 -12.74
N HIS A 75 -2.41 -5.36 -12.53
CA HIS A 75 -1.76 -5.82 -11.30
C HIS A 75 -1.26 -4.67 -10.40
N ILE A 76 -1.68 -3.43 -10.67
CA ILE A 76 -1.45 -2.26 -9.81
C ILE A 76 -2.81 -1.69 -9.41
N VAL A 77 -2.99 -1.38 -8.12
CA VAL A 77 -4.22 -0.76 -7.65
C VAL A 77 -4.49 0.56 -8.37
N LYS A 78 -5.69 0.71 -8.93
CA LYS A 78 -6.11 1.94 -9.59
C LYS A 78 -6.51 3.00 -8.57
N ILE A 79 -5.87 4.17 -8.66
CA ILE A 79 -6.34 5.38 -7.99
C ILE A 79 -7.46 6.00 -8.82
N ASP A 80 -8.59 6.28 -8.18
CA ASP A 80 -9.72 6.97 -8.79
C ASP A 80 -9.50 8.48 -8.75
N GLU A 81 -9.18 9.01 -7.57
CA GLU A 81 -8.88 10.44 -7.38
C GLU A 81 -8.13 10.68 -6.06
N VAL A 82 -7.63 11.90 -5.90
CA VAL A 82 -7.11 12.41 -4.63
C VAL A 82 -7.96 13.59 -4.18
N VAL A 83 -8.40 13.57 -2.93
CA VAL A 83 -9.33 14.55 -2.37
C VAL A 83 -8.82 15.06 -1.02
N GLN A 84 -9.38 16.17 -0.53
CA GLN A 84 -9.03 16.73 0.77
C GLN A 84 -10.25 16.76 1.69
N GLU A 85 -10.16 16.11 2.85
CA GLU A 85 -11.23 16.02 3.83
C GLU A 85 -10.70 16.41 5.21
N ALA A 86 -11.37 17.34 5.90
CA ALA A 86 -10.98 17.80 7.23
C ALA A 86 -9.48 18.19 7.35
N GLY A 87 -8.92 18.80 6.30
CA GLY A 87 -7.52 19.23 6.25
C GLY A 87 -6.51 18.10 5.97
N LEU A 88 -6.98 16.91 5.58
CA LEU A 88 -6.14 15.76 5.25
C LEU A 88 -6.29 15.38 3.77
N TRP A 89 -5.17 15.19 3.09
CA TRP A 89 -5.15 14.50 1.79
C TRP A 89 -5.59 13.04 1.94
N CYS A 90 -6.43 12.61 1.00
CA CYS A 90 -7.07 11.30 0.96
C CYS A 90 -6.93 10.72 -0.44
N ILE A 91 -6.47 9.47 -0.53
CA ILE A 91 -6.39 8.75 -1.79
C ILE A 91 -7.61 7.86 -1.90
N VAL A 92 -8.43 8.10 -2.93
CA VAL A 92 -9.56 7.25 -3.30
C VAL A 92 -9.06 6.26 -4.35
N MET A 93 -9.20 4.97 -4.08
CA MET A 93 -8.73 3.90 -4.94
C MET A 93 -9.79 2.81 -5.11
N GLU A 94 -9.62 1.96 -6.12
CA GLU A 94 -10.51 0.83 -6.32
C GLU A 94 -10.55 -0.09 -5.09
N TYR A 95 -11.71 -0.69 -4.84
CA TYR A 95 -11.81 -1.78 -3.88
C TYR A 95 -11.50 -3.10 -4.59
N ILE A 96 -10.50 -3.82 -4.09
CA ILE A 96 -10.16 -5.17 -4.55
C ILE A 96 -10.96 -6.17 -3.73
N ASP A 97 -12.03 -6.74 -4.31
CA ASP A 97 -12.79 -7.81 -3.66
C ASP A 97 -11.98 -9.10 -3.60
N GLY A 98 -11.64 -9.55 -2.40
CA GLY A 98 -10.73 -10.67 -2.19
C GLY A 98 -10.02 -10.64 -0.84
N GLU A 99 -8.87 -11.30 -0.75
CA GLU A 99 -8.05 -11.36 0.46
C GLU A 99 -6.57 -11.09 0.15
N SER A 100 -5.77 -10.79 1.17
CA SER A 100 -4.32 -10.64 0.98
C SER A 100 -3.66 -12.00 0.72
N LEU A 101 -2.56 -12.03 -0.02
CA LEU A 101 -1.75 -13.23 -0.25
C LEU A 101 -1.29 -13.85 1.08
N ALA A 102 -0.97 -13.02 2.09
CA ALA A 102 -0.68 -13.47 3.45
C ALA A 102 -1.85 -14.24 4.07
N SER A 103 -3.07 -13.68 4.01
CA SER A 103 -4.28 -14.33 4.53
C SER A 103 -4.58 -15.63 3.79
N HIS A 104 -4.41 -15.63 2.48
CA HIS A 104 -4.65 -16.79 1.64
C HIS A 104 -3.72 -17.96 2.01
N VAL A 105 -2.42 -17.70 2.12
CA VAL A 105 -1.43 -18.71 2.55
C VAL A 105 -1.69 -19.17 3.98
N TRP A 106 -2.08 -18.26 4.87
CA TRP A 106 -2.43 -18.62 6.25
C TRP A 106 -3.63 -19.57 6.32
N ASN A 107 -4.66 -19.32 5.50
CA ASN A 107 -5.92 -20.06 5.51
C ASN A 107 -5.85 -21.38 4.73
N GLN A 108 -5.14 -21.41 3.60
CA GLN A 108 -5.11 -22.55 2.68
C GLN A 108 -3.81 -23.35 2.73
N GLY A 109 -2.80 -22.84 3.43
CA GLY A 109 -1.46 -23.44 3.49
C GLY A 109 -0.59 -23.03 2.31
N ILE A 110 0.43 -23.86 2.03
CA ILE A 110 1.44 -23.58 1.01
C ILE A 110 0.78 -23.58 -0.37
N LEU A 111 1.08 -22.55 -1.15
CA LEU A 111 0.62 -22.43 -2.52
C LEU A 111 1.25 -23.50 -3.42
N PRO A 112 0.50 -24.07 -4.38
CA PRO A 112 1.09 -24.82 -5.47
C PRO A 112 2.12 -23.95 -6.21
N GLU A 113 3.24 -24.55 -6.62
CA GLU A 113 4.32 -23.86 -7.32
C GLU A 113 3.82 -23.08 -8.55
N THR A 114 2.90 -23.68 -9.30
CA THR A 114 2.30 -23.07 -10.50
C THR A 114 1.46 -21.83 -10.21
N GLU A 115 0.85 -21.74 -9.02
CA GLU A 115 0.14 -20.53 -8.58
C GLU A 115 1.11 -19.49 -8.06
N ALA A 116 2.10 -19.90 -7.27
CA ALA A 116 3.14 -19.01 -6.75
C ALA A 116 3.88 -18.30 -7.90
N LEU A 117 4.36 -19.05 -8.89
CA LEU A 117 5.04 -18.52 -10.08
C LEU A 117 4.17 -17.54 -10.86
N ARG A 118 2.86 -17.80 -10.94
CA ARG A 118 1.92 -16.90 -11.60
C ARG A 118 1.78 -15.58 -10.86
N TYR A 119 1.59 -15.60 -9.55
CA TYR A 119 1.50 -14.36 -8.76
C TYR A 119 2.83 -13.59 -8.78
N ILE A 120 3.96 -14.30 -8.73
CA ILE A 120 5.29 -13.74 -8.92
C ILE A 120 5.39 -12.98 -10.25
N GLN A 121 4.96 -13.59 -11.35
CA GLN A 121 5.03 -12.96 -12.67
C GLN A 121 4.13 -11.72 -12.74
N GLN A 122 2.88 -11.81 -12.27
CA GLN A 122 1.94 -10.70 -12.26
C GLN A 122 2.45 -9.49 -11.47
N ILE A 123 3.03 -9.72 -10.29
CA ILE A 123 3.60 -8.67 -9.45
C ILE A 123 4.94 -8.18 -10.01
N GLY A 124 5.73 -9.05 -10.64
CA GLY A 124 6.96 -8.69 -11.34
C GLY A 124 6.70 -7.74 -12.52
N ASP A 125 5.67 -8.01 -13.31
CA ASP A 125 5.25 -7.14 -14.42
C ASP A 125 4.79 -5.78 -13.89
N ALA A 126 3.98 -5.75 -12.82
CA ALA A 126 3.59 -4.50 -12.15
C ALA A 126 4.79 -3.69 -11.68
N LEU A 127 5.75 -4.32 -11.01
CA LEU A 127 6.95 -3.67 -10.50
C LEU A 127 7.84 -3.14 -11.62
N THR A 128 7.97 -3.86 -12.73
CA THR A 128 8.73 -3.43 -13.91
C THR A 128 8.18 -2.09 -14.42
N VAL A 129 6.86 -2.03 -14.63
CA VAL A 129 6.17 -0.83 -15.11
C VAL A 129 6.34 0.35 -14.14
N VAL A 130 6.29 0.08 -12.83
CA VAL A 130 6.51 1.07 -11.76
C VAL A 130 7.94 1.63 -11.81
N HIS A 131 8.92 0.75 -11.93
CA HIS A 131 10.35 1.10 -11.94
C HIS A 131 10.75 1.86 -13.20
N GLU A 132 10.20 1.51 -14.38
CA GLU A 132 10.43 2.24 -15.63
C GLU A 132 10.00 3.71 -15.55
N ARG A 133 9.03 4.02 -14.68
CA ARG A 133 8.57 5.40 -14.42
C ARG A 133 9.24 6.05 -13.21
N GLY A 134 10.31 5.45 -12.69
CA GLY A 134 11.11 5.99 -11.60
C GLY A 134 10.42 5.99 -10.23
N LEU A 135 9.33 5.23 -10.07
CA LEU A 135 8.69 5.02 -8.78
C LEU A 135 9.21 3.69 -8.19
N LEU A 136 9.26 3.58 -6.86
CA LEU A 136 9.63 2.35 -6.16
C LEU A 136 8.55 2.01 -5.15
N HIS A 137 8.14 0.74 -5.05
CA HIS A 137 7.10 0.35 -4.07
C HIS A 137 7.60 0.31 -2.62
N ARG A 138 8.81 -0.22 -2.39
CA ARG A 138 9.54 -0.23 -1.09
C ARG A 138 8.90 -0.97 0.09
N ASP A 139 7.81 -1.69 -0.15
CA ASP A 139 7.10 -2.48 0.87
C ASP A 139 6.38 -3.66 0.23
N VAL A 140 7.04 -4.32 -0.72
CA VAL A 140 6.46 -5.50 -1.38
C VAL A 140 6.51 -6.66 -0.38
N LYS A 141 5.33 -7.11 0.03
CA LYS A 141 5.16 -8.23 0.97
C LYS A 141 3.78 -8.87 0.75
N PRO A 142 3.53 -10.11 1.20
CA PRO A 142 2.26 -10.79 0.98
C PRO A 142 1.02 -10.04 1.53
N LEU A 143 1.18 -9.19 2.55
CA LEU A 143 0.09 -8.33 3.06
C LEU A 143 -0.33 -7.21 2.09
N ASN A 144 0.57 -6.80 1.19
CA ASN A 144 0.35 -5.73 0.21
C ASN A 144 0.04 -6.28 -1.19
N ILE A 145 -0.27 -7.57 -1.29
CA ILE A 145 -0.69 -8.23 -2.54
C ILE A 145 -2.09 -8.76 -2.30
N MET A 146 -3.07 -8.25 -3.03
CA MET A 146 -4.47 -8.69 -2.96
C MET A 146 -4.77 -9.71 -4.05
N LEU A 147 -5.38 -10.84 -3.70
CA LEU A 147 -5.88 -11.83 -4.63
C LEU A 147 -7.36 -11.57 -4.91
N ARG A 148 -7.73 -11.33 -6.17
CA ARG A 148 -9.14 -11.09 -6.53
C ARG A 148 -9.98 -12.36 -6.38
N LYS A 149 -11.12 -12.24 -5.70
CA LYS A 149 -12.04 -13.34 -5.47
C LYS A 149 -12.51 -13.97 -6.79
N GLY A 150 -12.43 -15.30 -6.88
CA GLY A 150 -12.87 -16.06 -8.05
C GLY A 150 -11.99 -15.90 -9.28
N LYS A 151 -10.81 -15.28 -9.14
CA LYS A 151 -9.85 -15.09 -10.22
C LYS A 151 -8.44 -15.46 -9.77
N THR A 152 -7.58 -15.82 -10.71
CA THR A 152 -6.13 -16.01 -10.48
C THR A 152 -5.38 -14.72 -10.80
N GLU A 153 -5.79 -13.62 -10.16
CA GLU A 153 -5.24 -12.27 -10.36
C GLU A 153 -4.76 -11.69 -9.03
N ALA A 154 -3.45 -11.39 -8.95
CA ALA A 154 -2.82 -10.65 -7.87
C ALA A 154 -2.72 -9.16 -8.22
N VAL A 155 -2.96 -8.29 -7.24
CA VAL A 155 -2.91 -6.83 -7.39
C VAL A 155 -2.02 -6.26 -6.31
N LEU A 156 -1.01 -5.49 -6.72
CA LEU A 156 -0.14 -4.78 -5.82
C LEU A 156 -0.85 -3.54 -5.26
N ILE A 157 -0.96 -3.48 -3.94
CA ILE A 157 -1.57 -2.39 -3.18
C ILE A 157 -0.54 -1.74 -2.25
N ASP A 158 -0.89 -0.61 -1.65
CA ASP A 158 -0.11 0.03 -0.58
C ASP A 158 1.36 0.28 -0.95
N PHE A 159 1.54 1.11 -1.97
CA PHE A 159 2.84 1.74 -2.24
C PHE A 159 3.24 2.50 -0.98
N GLY A 160 4.46 2.27 -0.50
CA GLY A 160 4.95 2.69 0.80
C GLY A 160 5.16 4.20 0.90
N ILE A 161 4.10 4.98 0.67
CA ILE A 161 4.09 6.41 0.42
C ILE A 161 4.76 7.24 1.53
N ALA A 162 4.81 6.69 2.74
CA ALA A 162 5.41 7.35 3.89
C ALA A 162 6.86 6.92 4.20
N ARG A 163 7.39 5.84 3.60
CA ARG A 163 8.71 5.29 3.94
C ARG A 163 9.87 6.06 3.32
N GLU A 164 9.63 6.92 2.32
CA GLU A 164 10.67 7.69 1.62
C GLU A 164 11.30 8.80 2.49
N PHE A 165 10.60 9.30 3.52
CA PHE A 165 10.95 10.60 4.11
C PHE A 165 11.23 10.60 5.61
N THR A 166 11.26 9.43 6.25
CA THR A 166 11.71 9.29 7.64
C THR A 166 12.92 8.36 7.75
N PRO A 167 14.16 8.90 7.67
CA PRO A 167 15.39 8.12 7.78
C PRO A 167 15.51 7.31 9.08
N ASN A 168 14.86 7.77 10.15
CA ASN A 168 14.97 7.22 11.50
C ASN A 168 13.78 6.34 11.93
N LEU A 169 12.62 6.40 11.25
CA LEU A 169 11.48 5.51 11.55
C LEU A 169 11.57 4.17 10.82
N THR A 170 12.45 4.08 9.81
CA THR A 170 12.83 2.79 9.23
C THR A 170 13.51 1.88 10.25
N GLN A 171 14.02 2.41 11.38
CA GLN A 171 14.70 1.61 12.41
C GLN A 171 13.74 0.97 13.42
N THR A 172 12.61 1.59 13.77
CA THR A 172 11.80 1.17 14.93
C THR A 172 10.51 0.40 14.60
N GLN A 173 9.94 0.53 13.39
CA GLN A 173 8.75 -0.27 13.01
C GLN A 173 9.08 -1.57 12.27
N THR A 174 10.32 -1.72 11.81
CA THR A 174 10.77 -2.90 11.06
C THR A 174 11.01 -4.11 11.99
N GLU A 175 11.17 -3.88 13.30
CA GLU A 175 11.47 -4.92 14.28
C GLU A 175 10.30 -5.88 14.55
N PHE A 176 9.04 -5.50 14.28
CA PHE A 176 7.90 -6.34 14.65
C PHE A 176 7.19 -7.07 13.50
N CYS A 177 7.36 -6.66 12.23
CA CYS A 177 6.55 -7.18 11.12
C CYS A 177 7.31 -7.47 9.80
N SER A 178 8.64 -7.48 9.78
CA SER A 178 9.40 -7.52 8.51
C SER A 178 10.61 -8.45 8.53
N SER A 179 10.55 -9.59 9.22
CA SER A 179 11.54 -10.66 9.03
C SER A 179 11.18 -11.47 7.77
N GLY A 180 12.07 -11.51 6.77
CA GLY A 180 11.98 -12.40 5.59
C GLY A 180 11.69 -11.76 4.22
N PHE A 181 11.26 -10.50 4.15
CA PHE A 181 10.84 -9.85 2.88
C PHE A 181 11.57 -8.54 2.55
N ALA A 182 12.44 -8.06 3.44
CA ALA A 182 13.27 -6.89 3.17
C ALA A 182 14.59 -7.31 2.49
N PRO A 183 15.16 -6.50 1.58
CA PRO A 183 16.52 -6.72 1.10
C PRO A 183 17.54 -6.80 2.24
N ILE A 184 18.61 -7.60 2.10
CA ILE A 184 19.57 -7.86 3.18
C ILE A 184 20.23 -6.58 3.73
N GLU A 185 20.42 -5.56 2.89
CA GLU A 185 20.93 -4.25 3.25
C GLU A 185 19.99 -3.45 4.17
N GLN A 186 18.72 -3.83 4.29
CA GLN A 186 17.79 -3.25 5.26
C GLN A 186 17.93 -3.90 6.65
N TYR A 187 18.63 -5.04 6.76
CA TYR A 187 19.00 -5.67 8.04
C TYR A 187 20.41 -5.28 8.52
N ASP A 188 21.23 -4.67 7.66
CA ASP A 188 22.59 -4.26 8.00
C ASP A 188 22.64 -2.84 8.57
N TRP A 189 22.98 -2.74 9.85
CA TRP A 189 23.11 -1.50 10.62
C TRP A 189 24.40 -0.73 10.33
N ARG A 190 25.30 -1.25 9.47
CA ARG A 190 26.63 -0.65 9.17
C ARG A 190 26.91 -0.38 7.70
N GLY A 191 26.02 -0.72 6.77
CA GLY A 191 26.27 -0.62 5.32
C GLY A 191 25.91 0.73 4.69
N LYS A 192 26.82 1.33 3.91
CA LYS A 192 26.51 2.49 3.05
C LYS A 192 25.56 2.08 1.92
N ARG A 193 24.45 2.81 1.78
CA ARG A 193 23.38 2.59 0.79
C ARG A 193 23.85 2.95 -0.62
N GLY A 194 23.84 1.99 -1.55
CA GLY A 194 24.10 2.18 -2.98
C GLY A 194 22.80 2.14 -3.80
N ALA A 195 22.76 2.90 -4.90
CA ALA A 195 21.52 3.31 -5.59
C ALA A 195 20.81 2.26 -6.47
N TYR A 196 21.25 0.99 -6.58
CA TYR A 196 20.72 0.09 -7.62
C TYR A 196 20.60 -1.40 -7.24
N ARG A 197 20.31 -1.76 -5.98
CA ARG A 197 20.27 -3.20 -5.58
C ARG A 197 19.03 -3.70 -4.83
N THR A 198 17.99 -2.88 -4.73
CA THR A 198 16.89 -3.05 -3.75
C THR A 198 15.79 -4.07 -4.11
N HIS A 199 15.94 -4.88 -5.16
CA HIS A 199 14.84 -5.76 -5.63
C HIS A 199 15.21 -7.22 -5.91
N LEU A 200 16.44 -7.68 -5.63
CA LEU A 200 16.90 -9.00 -6.09
C LEU A 200 17.27 -10.02 -5.01
N THR A 201 16.85 -9.84 -3.75
CA THR A 201 17.05 -10.86 -2.71
C THR A 201 15.74 -11.19 -1.98
N SER A 202 14.82 -11.86 -2.67
CA SER A 202 13.68 -12.53 -1.99
C SER A 202 13.24 -13.83 -2.68
N TYR A 203 14.07 -14.39 -3.57
CA TYR A 203 13.83 -15.71 -4.16
C TYR A 203 14.81 -16.71 -3.55
N GLY A 204 14.41 -17.34 -2.45
CA GLY A 204 15.17 -18.44 -1.84
C GLY A 204 15.13 -18.44 -0.32
N ALA A 205 14.00 -18.83 0.26
CA ALA A 205 13.91 -19.48 1.56
C ALA A 205 12.59 -20.25 1.63
#